data_AF-A0A933AP59-F1
#
_entry.id   AF-A0A933AP59-F1
#
_cell.length_a   1.000
_cell.length_b   1.000
_cell.length_c   1.000
_cell.angle_alpha   90.00
_cell.angle_beta   90.00
_cell.angle_gamma   90.00
#
_symmetry.space_group_name_H-M   'P 1'
#
loop_
_entity.id
_entity.type
_entity.pdbx_description
1 polymer ?
#
loop_
_entity_poly.entity_id
_entity_poly.type
_entity_poly.pdbx_seq_one_letter_code
_entity_poly.pdbx_strand_id
1 'polypeptide(L)'
;VNSEGYLATFDTLYGPPGVPRTGDDLTVDFVLLRPDSPVDASLVLTPDPRGAPQPGERVSLFSGLGDSTGAPPVLAGTVQSVSATAVWALMDGSLYPGGMSGSPLVSQYTGQVVGMAIATMPRGSQYMIGFHPIGSIMQKAGGAMEFPKIADYQR
;
A
#
# COMPACT_ATOMS: atom_id res chain seq x y z
N VAL A 1 13.49 23.39 5.30
CA VAL A 1 14.17 22.09 5.46
C VAL A 1 14.49 21.61 4.05
N ASN A 2 15.76 21.50 3.67
CA ASN A 2 16.13 21.00 2.35
C ASN A 2 15.70 19.53 2.23
N SER A 3 14.78 19.26 1.32
CA SER A 3 14.16 17.96 1.07
C SER A 3 15.03 16.99 0.27
N GLU A 4 16.25 17.38 -0.11
CA GLU A 4 17.13 16.58 -0.98
C GLU A 4 17.73 15.35 -0.30
N GLY A 5 17.66 15.23 1.03
CA GLY A 5 18.27 14.12 1.78
C GLY A 5 17.43 12.84 1.91
N TYR A 6 16.19 12.82 1.41
CA TYR A 6 15.26 11.70 1.61
C TYR A 6 14.68 11.12 0.31
N LEU A 7 15.25 11.48 -0.84
CA LEU A 7 14.70 11.11 -2.14
C LEU A 7 15.32 9.78 -2.61
N ALA A 8 14.56 8.70 -2.51
CA ALA A 8 14.94 7.42 -3.11
C ALA A 8 14.71 7.48 -4.63
N THR A 9 15.71 7.05 -5.40
CA THR A 9 15.60 6.92 -6.85
C THR A 9 15.44 5.44 -7.21
N PHE A 10 14.59 5.19 -8.20
CA PHE A 10 14.25 3.85 -8.65
C PHE A 10 14.45 3.77 -10.15
N ASP A 11 15.19 2.78 -10.61
CA ASP A 11 15.36 2.47 -12.03
C ASP A 11 15.05 1.00 -12.36
N THR A 12 14.87 0.18 -11.34
CA THR A 12 14.79 -1.28 -11.41
C THR A 12 13.59 -1.79 -10.63
N LEU A 13 12.91 -2.80 -11.17
CA LEU A 13 11.80 -3.48 -10.51
C LEU A 13 12.28 -4.72 -9.74
N TYR A 14 11.55 -5.09 -8.69
CA TYR A 14 11.72 -6.34 -7.96
C TYR A 14 10.71 -7.37 -8.49
N GLY A 15 11.00 -7.96 -9.66
CA GLY A 15 10.05 -8.76 -10.43
C GLY A 15 9.29 -7.94 -11.49
N PRO A 16 8.64 -8.60 -12.46
CA PRO A 16 7.76 -7.93 -13.41
C PRO A 16 6.56 -7.27 -12.70
N PRO A 17 6.02 -6.16 -13.24
CA PRO A 17 4.84 -5.53 -12.67
C PRO A 17 3.64 -6.46 -12.72
N GLY A 18 2.73 -6.28 -11.77
CA GLY A 18 1.42 -6.89 -11.81
C GLY A 18 0.64 -6.47 -13.07
N VAL A 19 -0.32 -7.29 -13.47
CA VAL A 19 -1.22 -6.99 -14.58
C VAL A 19 -2.60 -6.76 -13.97
N PRO A 20 -3.12 -5.52 -13.98
CA PRO A 20 -4.48 -5.24 -13.52
C PRO A 20 -5.47 -6.13 -14.26
N ARG A 21 -6.34 -6.81 -13.53
CA ARG A 21 -7.46 -7.56 -14.08
C ARG A 21 -8.74 -7.03 -13.48
N THR A 22 -9.82 -7.04 -14.25
CA THR A 22 -11.15 -6.75 -13.70
C THR A 22 -11.54 -7.89 -12.76
N GLY A 23 -11.91 -7.57 -11.52
CA GLY A 23 -12.38 -8.55 -10.54
C GLY A 23 -12.03 -8.18 -9.11
N ASP A 24 -12.33 -9.10 -8.19
CA ASP A 24 -12.18 -8.92 -6.74
C ASP A 24 -10.78 -9.29 -6.22
N ASP A 25 -9.84 -9.64 -7.12
CA ASP A 25 -8.46 -9.95 -6.76
C ASP A 25 -7.60 -8.69 -6.82
N LEU A 26 -7.33 -8.13 -5.65
CA LEU A 26 -6.52 -6.93 -5.48
C LEU A 26 -5.02 -7.24 -5.37
N THR A 27 -4.60 -8.49 -5.54
CA THR A 27 -3.17 -8.88 -5.47
C THR A 27 -2.42 -8.79 -6.80
N VAL A 28 -3.12 -8.37 -7.87
CA VAL A 28 -2.61 -8.39 -9.25
C VAL A 28 -2.17 -7.02 -9.76
N ASP A 29 -2.58 -5.93 -9.11
CA ASP A 29 -2.21 -4.56 -9.46
C ASP A 29 -1.15 -4.06 -8.49
N PHE A 30 0.12 -4.19 -8.88
CA PHE A 30 1.26 -3.81 -8.04
C PHE A 30 2.49 -3.52 -8.88
N VAL A 31 3.40 -2.72 -8.32
CA VAL A 31 4.78 -2.60 -8.78
C VAL A 31 5.68 -2.68 -7.55
N LEU A 32 6.73 -3.49 -7.62
CA LEU A 32 7.77 -3.55 -6.58
C LEU A 32 9.00 -2.83 -7.11
N LEU A 33 9.42 -1.77 -6.43
CA LEU A 33 10.55 -0.95 -6.84
C LEU A 33 11.79 -1.30 -6.02
N ARG A 34 12.93 -1.40 -6.68
CA ARG A 34 14.23 -1.56 -6.03
C ARG A 34 14.95 -0.20 -6.01
N PRO A 35 15.28 0.33 -4.83
CA PRO A 35 16.04 1.58 -4.74
C PRO A 35 17.46 1.38 -5.28
N ASP A 36 18.01 2.42 -5.90
CA ASP A 36 19.38 2.45 -6.44
C ASP A 36 20.47 2.53 -5.35
N SER A 37 20.06 2.96 -4.15
CA SER A 37 20.90 3.23 -3.00
C SER A 37 20.29 2.62 -1.73
N PRO A 38 21.09 2.31 -0.70
CA PRO A 38 20.57 1.84 0.57
C PRO A 38 19.59 2.85 1.20
N VAL A 39 18.44 2.37 1.65
CA VAL A 39 17.45 3.17 2.39
C VAL A 39 17.76 3.07 3.88
N ASP A 40 17.75 4.19 4.60
CA ASP A 40 17.86 4.20 6.07
C ASP A 40 16.75 3.35 6.68
N ALA A 41 17.12 2.32 7.44
CA ALA A 41 16.19 1.37 8.03
C ALA A 41 15.17 2.05 8.98
N SER A 42 15.50 3.20 9.55
CA SER A 42 14.57 3.98 10.39
C SER A 42 13.40 4.59 9.61
N LEU A 43 13.52 4.69 8.29
CA LEU A 43 12.49 5.20 7.38
C LEU A 43 11.64 4.07 6.77
N VAL A 44 11.96 2.80 7.06
CA VAL A 44 11.29 1.64 6.46
C VAL A 44 10.14 1.19 7.35
N LEU A 45 8.93 1.18 6.80
CA LEU A 45 7.77 0.59 7.47
C LEU A 45 7.93 -0.93 7.54
N THR A 46 7.63 -1.50 8.71
CA THR A 46 7.73 -2.95 8.93
C THR A 46 6.43 -3.64 8.48
N PRO A 47 6.50 -4.68 7.64
CA PRO A 47 5.32 -5.49 7.30
C PRO A 47 4.91 -6.33 8.50
N ASP A 48 3.61 -6.46 8.71
CA ASP A 48 3.05 -7.29 9.78
C ASP A 48 3.24 -8.78 9.44
N PRO A 49 3.84 -9.58 10.34
CA PRO A 49 4.13 -10.99 10.08
C PRO A 49 2.88 -11.85 9.90
N ARG A 50 1.69 -11.37 10.30
CA ARG A 50 0.42 -12.04 10.04
C ARG A 50 0.05 -12.04 8.55
N GLY A 51 0.63 -11.13 7.77
CA GLY A 51 0.39 -10.99 6.32
C GLY A 51 -0.93 -10.29 5.96
N ALA A 52 -1.88 -10.17 6.88
CA ALA A 52 -3.14 -9.45 6.72
C ALA A 52 -3.70 -9.08 8.10
N PRO A 53 -4.59 -8.07 8.20
CA PRO A 53 -5.28 -7.76 9.45
C PRO A 53 -6.40 -8.77 9.72
N GLN A 54 -7.11 -8.62 10.84
CA GLN A 54 -8.31 -9.40 11.17
C GLN A 54 -9.60 -8.59 10.91
N PRO A 55 -10.73 -9.24 10.58
CA PRO A 55 -12.03 -8.57 10.59
C PRO A 55 -12.31 -7.89 11.94
N GLY A 56 -12.82 -6.66 11.91
CA GLY A 56 -13.04 -5.82 13.09
C GLY A 56 -11.80 -5.07 13.59
N GLU A 57 -10.62 -5.35 13.04
CA GLU A 57 -9.38 -4.66 13.41
C GLU A 57 -9.43 -3.17 13.02
N ARG A 58 -8.91 -2.33 13.92
CA ARG A 58 -8.75 -0.90 13.71
C ARG A 58 -7.46 -0.62 12.94
N VAL A 59 -7.56 0.19 11.90
CA VAL A 59 -6.49 0.45 10.96
C VAL A 59 -6.36 1.94 10.64
N SER A 60 -5.16 2.32 10.23
CA SER A 60 -4.80 3.67 9.80
C SER A 60 -4.26 3.64 8.38
N LEU A 61 -4.86 4.42 7.49
CA LEU A 61 -4.38 4.66 6.14
C LEU A 61 -3.58 5.97 6.11
N PHE A 62 -2.32 5.88 5.71
CA PHE A 62 -1.46 7.05 5.55
C PHE A 62 -1.52 7.48 4.10
N SER A 63 -2.26 8.54 3.77
CA SER A 63 -2.33 9.01 2.38
C SER A 63 -0.95 9.53 1.94
N GLY A 64 -0.37 8.95 0.89
CA GLY A 64 0.91 9.43 0.35
C GLY A 64 0.88 10.90 -0.16
N LEU A 65 -0.31 11.47 -0.29
CA LEU A 65 -0.54 12.88 -0.55
C LEU A 65 -0.46 13.65 0.77
N GLY A 66 0.68 14.27 1.05
CA GLY A 66 0.78 15.28 2.09
C GLY A 66 -0.26 16.38 1.84
N ASP A 67 -0.93 16.85 2.87
CA ASP A 67 -1.48 18.19 2.78
C ASP A 67 -0.28 19.15 2.67
N SER A 68 -0.41 20.23 1.92
CA SER A 68 0.64 21.24 1.76
C SER A 68 1.06 21.93 3.08
N THR A 69 0.55 21.46 4.23
CA THR A 69 0.79 21.93 5.59
C THR A 69 1.66 21.00 6.44
N GLY A 70 2.10 19.86 5.90
CA GLY A 70 3.26 19.12 6.42
C GLY A 70 2.98 17.81 7.17
N ALA A 71 1.73 17.32 7.22
CA ALA A 71 1.47 15.95 7.64
C ALA A 71 0.27 15.38 6.87
N PRO A 72 0.43 14.31 6.08
CA PRO A 72 -0.71 13.68 5.43
C PRO A 72 -1.74 13.23 6.47
N PRO A 73 -3.05 13.43 6.21
CA PRO A 73 -4.09 13.00 7.14
C PRO A 73 -4.04 11.48 7.31
N VAL A 74 -3.87 11.03 8.56
CA VAL A 74 -4.03 9.63 8.92
C VAL A 74 -5.52 9.33 8.98
N LEU A 75 -6.01 8.52 8.03
CA LEU A 75 -7.42 8.18 7.93
C LEU A 75 -7.68 6.87 8.68
N ALA A 76 -8.57 6.92 9.68
CA ALA A 76 -8.91 5.74 10.48
C ALA A 76 -10.05 4.93 9.85
N GLY A 77 -10.04 3.62 10.07
CA GLY A 77 -11.10 2.73 9.60
C GLY A 77 -11.15 1.39 10.32
N THR A 78 -12.19 0.61 10.03
CA THR A 78 -12.40 -0.76 10.53
C THR A 78 -12.37 -1.75 9.38
N VAL A 79 -11.55 -2.80 9.51
CA VAL A 79 -11.53 -3.93 8.58
C VAL A 79 -12.88 -4.64 8.60
N GLN A 80 -13.50 -4.77 7.42
CA GLN A 80 -14.80 -5.41 7.23
C GLN A 80 -14.64 -6.87 6.80
N SER A 81 -13.71 -7.14 5.87
CA SER A 81 -13.45 -8.48 5.36
C SER A 81 -11.99 -8.63 4.95
N VAL A 82 -11.53 -9.88 5.02
CA VAL A 82 -10.16 -10.29 4.71
C VAL A 82 -10.22 -11.60 3.95
N SER A 83 -9.51 -11.69 2.85
CA SER A 83 -9.27 -12.91 2.09
C SER A 83 -7.80 -12.96 1.63
N ALA A 84 -7.42 -14.05 0.97
CA ALA A 84 -6.10 -14.15 0.33
C ALA A 84 -5.91 -13.14 -0.82
N THR A 85 -7.02 -12.62 -1.38
CA THR A 85 -7.00 -11.78 -2.58
C THR A 85 -7.35 -10.32 -2.31
N ALA A 86 -7.92 -9.99 -1.14
CA ALA A 86 -8.30 -8.63 -0.80
C ALA A 86 -8.48 -8.43 0.70
N VAL A 87 -8.16 -7.23 1.17
CA VAL A 87 -8.64 -6.69 2.46
C VAL A 87 -9.57 -5.52 2.14
N TRP A 88 -10.71 -5.46 2.81
CA TRP A 88 -11.62 -4.32 2.70
C TRP A 88 -11.79 -3.65 4.06
N ALA A 89 -11.57 -2.34 4.12
CA ALA A 89 -11.82 -1.54 5.32
C ALA A 89 -12.84 -0.44 5.03
N LEU A 90 -13.76 -0.24 5.97
CA LEU A 90 -14.67 0.90 5.98
C LEU A 90 -14.00 2.05 6.73
N MET A 91 -13.91 3.20 6.09
CA MET A 91 -13.25 4.38 6.67
C MET A 91 -14.24 5.20 7.49
N ASP A 92 -13.79 5.76 8.62
CA ASP A 92 -14.68 6.39 9.60
C ASP A 92 -15.26 7.73 9.12
N GLY A 93 -14.60 8.40 8.17
CA GLY A 93 -14.97 9.72 7.68
C GLY A 93 -15.05 9.83 6.16
N SER A 94 -15.53 10.98 5.71
CA SER A 94 -15.44 11.37 4.30
C SER A 94 -13.95 11.52 3.92
N LEU A 95 -13.59 10.96 2.77
CA LEU A 95 -12.26 11.09 2.21
C LEU A 95 -12.35 11.31 0.71
N TYR A 96 -11.33 11.94 0.14
CA TYR A 96 -11.13 11.99 -1.31
C TYR A 96 -10.13 10.89 -1.68
N PRO A 97 -10.56 9.78 -2.32
CA PRO A 97 -9.69 8.62 -2.51
C PRO A 97 -8.66 8.79 -3.64
N GLY A 98 -8.79 9.85 -4.45
CA GLY A 98 -7.93 10.08 -5.60
C GLY A 98 -6.47 10.21 -5.18
N GLY A 99 -5.60 9.43 -5.83
CA GLY A 99 -4.15 9.44 -5.58
C GLY A 99 -3.69 8.71 -4.31
N MET A 100 -4.57 7.94 -3.65
CA MET A 100 -4.19 7.11 -2.50
C MET A 100 -3.70 5.70 -2.88
N SER A 101 -3.70 5.32 -4.16
CA SER A 101 -3.17 4.01 -4.57
C SER A 101 -1.71 3.85 -4.16
N GLY A 102 -1.34 2.68 -3.64
CA GLY A 102 -0.03 2.40 -3.05
C GLY A 102 0.16 2.98 -1.65
N SER A 103 -0.84 3.61 -1.02
CA SER A 103 -0.74 4.08 0.37
C SER A 103 -0.79 2.91 1.36
N PRO A 104 0.04 2.90 2.42
CA PRO A 104 0.07 1.80 3.37
C PRO A 104 -1.12 1.84 4.33
N LEU A 105 -1.70 0.66 4.54
CA LEU A 105 -2.63 0.38 5.62
C LEU A 105 -1.87 -0.21 6.80
N VAL A 106 -1.99 0.42 7.95
CA VAL A 106 -1.28 0.06 9.18
C VAL A 106 -2.26 -0.41 10.23
N SER A 107 -1.94 -1.51 10.90
CA SER A 107 -2.68 -1.95 12.09
C SER A 107 -2.49 -0.94 13.22
N GLN A 108 -3.58 -0.49 13.84
CA GLN A 108 -3.47 0.32 15.06
C GLN A 108 -3.07 -0.52 16.28
N TYR A 109 -3.13 -1.86 16.18
CA TYR A 109 -2.72 -2.76 17.24
C TYR A 109 -1.21 -3.05 17.20
N THR A 110 -0.66 -3.37 16.02
CA THR A 110 0.77 -3.72 15.88
C THR A 110 1.65 -2.54 15.46
N GLY A 111 1.06 -1.48 14.90
CA GLY A 111 1.82 -0.39 14.27
C GLY A 111 2.51 -0.80 12.96
N GLN A 112 2.20 -1.98 12.41
CA GLN A 112 2.85 -2.55 11.23
C GLN A 112 1.92 -2.51 10.01
N VAL A 113 2.52 -2.54 8.82
CA VAL A 113 1.78 -2.49 7.55
C VAL A 113 1.09 -3.83 7.34
N VAL A 114 -0.22 -3.79 7.09
CA VAL A 114 -1.08 -4.97 6.86
C VAL A 114 -1.64 -5.03 5.43
N GLY A 115 -1.51 -3.96 4.65
CA GLY A 115 -1.86 -3.94 3.23
C GLY A 115 -1.51 -2.63 2.53
N MET A 116 -1.75 -2.59 1.22
CA MET A 116 -1.52 -1.42 0.37
C MET A 116 -2.79 -1.06 -0.40
N ALA A 117 -3.19 0.21 -0.41
CA ALA A 117 -4.45 0.65 -1.02
C ALA A 117 -4.41 0.50 -2.55
N ILE A 118 -5.48 -0.02 -3.14
CA ILE A 118 -5.60 -0.27 -4.58
C ILE A 118 -6.92 0.26 -5.14
N ALA A 119 -8.03 -0.08 -4.49
CA ALA A 119 -9.36 0.14 -5.01
C ALA A 119 -10.25 0.89 -4.02
N THR A 120 -11.28 1.56 -4.51
CA THR A 120 -12.25 2.25 -3.66
C THR A 120 -13.67 1.99 -4.13
N MET A 121 -14.58 1.81 -3.19
CA MET A 121 -16.01 1.64 -3.45
C MET A 121 -16.82 2.57 -2.54
N PRO A 122 -17.77 3.36 -3.09
CA PRO A 122 -18.68 4.14 -2.25
C PRO A 122 -19.59 3.20 -1.45
N ARG A 123 -19.85 3.54 -0.19
CA ARG A 123 -20.76 2.81 0.70
C ARG A 123 -21.58 3.80 1.54
N GLY A 124 -22.71 4.23 1.00
CA GLY A 124 -23.51 5.30 1.60
C GLY A 124 -22.73 6.62 1.58
N SER A 125 -22.59 7.28 2.73
CA SER A 125 -21.78 8.49 2.89
C SER A 125 -20.30 8.22 3.17
N GLN A 126 -19.89 6.95 3.27
CA GLN A 126 -18.52 6.55 3.56
C GLN A 126 -17.87 5.87 2.36
N TYR A 127 -16.56 5.67 2.43
CA TYR A 127 -15.81 4.88 1.46
C TYR A 127 -15.32 3.59 2.08
N MET A 128 -15.46 2.51 1.30
CA MET A 128 -14.78 1.25 1.53
C MET A 128 -13.54 1.22 0.65
N ILE A 129 -12.38 0.99 1.26
CA ILE A 129 -11.10 0.92 0.54
C ILE A 129 -10.67 -0.54 0.49
N GLY A 130 -10.26 -0.96 -0.70
CA GLY A 130 -9.72 -2.28 -0.99
C GLY A 130 -8.20 -2.23 -1.02
N PHE A 131 -7.58 -3.20 -0.36
CA PHE A 131 -6.14 -3.28 -0.18
C PHE A 131 -5.58 -4.63 -0.65
N HIS A 132 -4.38 -4.60 -1.22
CA HIS A 132 -3.53 -5.77 -1.42
C HIS A 132 -2.99 -6.22 -0.04
N PRO A 133 -3.27 -7.45 0.43
CA PRO A 133 -2.69 -7.97 1.68
C PRO A 133 -1.16 -7.94 1.67
N ILE A 134 -0.54 -7.45 2.76
CA ILE A 134 0.93 -7.29 2.81
C ILE A 134 1.69 -8.62 2.64
N GLY A 135 1.13 -9.73 3.10
CA GLY A 135 1.75 -11.06 2.99
C GLY A 135 1.91 -11.50 1.53
N SER A 136 0.96 -11.13 0.67
CA SER A 136 1.04 -11.41 -0.78
C SER A 136 2.14 -10.58 -1.43
N ILE A 137 2.30 -9.31 -1.03
CA ILE A 137 3.41 -8.45 -1.48
C ILE A 137 4.76 -9.04 -1.07
N MET A 138 4.90 -9.44 0.20
CA MET A 138 6.13 -10.03 0.73
C MET A 138 6.49 -11.35 0.03
N GLN A 139 5.49 -12.18 -0.29
CA GLN A 139 5.70 -13.40 -1.06
C GLN A 139 6.17 -13.11 -2.50
N LYS A 140 5.54 -12.14 -3.17
CA LYS A 140 5.94 -11.72 -4.54
C LYS A 140 7.35 -11.15 -4.56
N ALA A 141 7.69 -10.33 -3.57
CA ALA A 141 9.05 -9.84 -3.37
C ALA A 141 10.01 -11.02 -3.14
N GLY A 142 9.76 -11.90 -2.17
CA GLY A 142 10.63 -13.04 -1.88
C GLY A 142 10.81 -14.04 -3.03
N GLY A 143 9.82 -14.14 -3.92
CA GLY A 143 9.83 -15.06 -5.06
C GLY A 143 10.34 -14.45 -6.39
N ALA A 144 10.67 -13.15 -6.43
CA ALA A 144 11.12 -12.54 -7.67
C ALA A 144 12.52 -13.02 -8.08
N MET A 145 12.63 -13.53 -9.30
CA MET A 145 13.87 -14.04 -9.89
C MET A 145 14.44 -13.11 -10.98
N GLU A 146 13.63 -12.16 -11.44
CA GLU A 146 13.96 -11.23 -12.52
C GLU A 146 13.82 -9.79 -12.03
N PHE A 147 14.64 -8.88 -12.57
CA PHE A 147 14.74 -7.49 -12.11
C PHE A 147 14.80 -6.53 -13.30
N PRO A 148 13.70 -6.38 -14.05
CA PRO A 148 13.68 -5.57 -15.27
C PRO A 148 13.81 -4.08 -14.98
N LYS A 149 14.14 -3.27 -15.99
CA LYS A 149 14.27 -1.83 -15.84
C LYS A 149 12.90 -1.16 -15.97
N ILE A 150 12.69 -0.08 -15.22
CA ILE A 150 11.44 0.69 -15.29
C ILE A 150 11.22 1.25 -16.69
N ALA A 151 12.31 1.65 -17.37
CA ALA A 151 12.28 2.16 -18.74
C ALA A 151 11.65 1.17 -19.74
N ASP A 152 11.68 -0.14 -19.46
CA ASP A 152 11.08 -1.16 -20.32
C ASP A 152 9.54 -1.13 -20.30
N TYR A 153 8.94 -0.42 -19.32
CA TYR A 153 7.50 -0.33 -19.10
C TYR A 153 6.95 1.10 -19.19
N GLN A 154 7.82 2.09 -19.35
CA GLN A 154 7.42 3.47 -19.64
C GLN A 154 7.12 3.58 -21.14
N ARG A 155 5.85 3.77 -21.50
CA ARG A 155 5.43 4.03 -22.88
C ARG A 155 5.46 5.52 -23.20
#